data_AF-A0A5R2MYQ6-F1
#
_entry.id   AF-A0A5R2MYQ6-F1
#
_cell.length_a   1.000
_cell.length_b   1.000
_cell.length_c   1.000
_cell.angle_alpha   90.00
_cell.angle_beta   90.00
_cell.angle_gamma   90.00
#
_symmetry.space_group_name_H-M   'P 1'
#
loop_
_entity.id
_entity.type
_entity.pdbx_description
1 polymer ?
#
loop_
_entity_poly.entity_id
_entity_poly.type
_entity_poly.pdbx_seq_one_letter_code
_entity_poly.pdbx_strand_id
1 'polypeptide(L)'
;MMLEVAIDVALVRRLIAAQFPHWKNLAVRPVDFGGWDNRTFHLGDEMTVRLPSAAAYSLQVEKEHRWLPRLAPLLPLSIPVPLAMGAPAEGYP
;
A
#
# COMPACT_ATOMS: atom_id res chain seq x y z
N MET A 1 -4.88 -17.78 -17.00
CA MET A 1 -6.02 -16.93 -16.60
C MET A 1 -5.86 -16.65 -15.13
N MET A 2 -5.21 -15.53 -14.78
CA MET A 2 -5.08 -15.13 -13.38
C MET A 2 -6.41 -14.52 -12.95
N LEU A 3 -7.00 -15.04 -11.88
CA LEU A 3 -8.19 -14.43 -11.28
C LEU A 3 -7.80 -13.02 -10.81
N GLU A 4 -8.56 -12.02 -11.25
CA GLU A 4 -8.39 -10.65 -10.80
C GLU A 4 -8.86 -10.57 -9.34
N VAL A 5 -7.92 -10.37 -8.41
CA VAL A 5 -8.24 -10.24 -6.99
C VAL A 5 -8.91 -8.88 -6.79
N ALA A 6 -10.15 -8.87 -6.31
CA ALA A 6 -10.83 -7.64 -5.93
C ALA A 6 -10.08 -7.00 -4.74
N ILE A 7 -9.44 -5.86 -4.99
CA ILE A 7 -8.75 -5.10 -3.94
C ILE A 7 -9.74 -4.11 -3.33
N ASP A 8 -10.40 -4.53 -2.25
CA ASP A 8 -11.42 -3.77 -1.54
C ASP A 8 -11.01 -3.43 -0.09
N VAL A 9 -11.85 -2.65 0.60
CA VAL A 9 -11.62 -2.26 2.00
C VAL A 9 -11.51 -3.48 2.92
N ALA A 10 -12.28 -4.54 2.67
CA ALA A 10 -12.28 -5.73 3.51
C ALA A 10 -10.94 -6.48 3.42
N LEU A 11 -10.40 -6.64 2.21
CA LEU A 11 -9.07 -7.20 1.98
C LEU A 11 -7.99 -6.38 2.71
N VAL A 12 -8.00 -5.06 2.53
CA VAL A 12 -7.01 -4.18 3.16
C VAL A 12 -7.05 -4.30 4.69
N ARG A 13 -8.25 -4.33 5.29
CA ARG A 13 -8.38 -4.49 6.75
C ARG A 13 -7.81 -5.82 7.23
N ARG A 14 -8.02 -6.93 6.51
CA ARG A 14 -7.44 -8.23 6.85
C ARG A 14 -5.91 -8.21 6.77
N LEU A 15 -5.37 -7.64 5.69
CA LEU A 15 -3.92 -7.53 5.50
C LEU A 15 -3.26 -6.68 6.60
N ILE A 16 -3.83 -5.52 6.94
CA ILE A 16 -3.33 -4.68 8.04
C ILE A 16 -3.42 -5.42 9.38
N ALA A 17 -4.54 -6.09 9.67
CA ALA A 17 -4.69 -6.81 10.93
C ALA A 17 -3.68 -7.95 11.08
N ALA A 18 -3.39 -8.67 9.99
CA ALA A 18 -2.46 -9.80 9.98
C ALA A 18 -1.00 -9.35 10.08
N GLN A 19 -0.62 -8.28 9.38
CA GLN A 19 0.80 -7.90 9.20
C GLN A 19 1.22 -6.71 10.07
N PHE A 20 0.29 -5.82 10.40
CA PHE A 20 0.54 -4.58 11.16
C PHE A 20 -0.51 -4.39 12.27
N PRO A 21 -0.53 -5.29 13.27
CA PRO A 21 -1.61 -5.35 14.26
C PRO A 21 -1.78 -4.07 15.10
N HIS A 22 -0.77 -3.21 15.17
CA HIS A 22 -0.82 -1.91 15.84
C HIS A 22 -1.69 -0.88 15.08
N TRP A 23 -1.96 -1.09 13.79
CA TRP A 23 -2.83 -0.25 12.96
C TRP A 23 -4.20 -0.87 12.69
N LYS A 24 -4.48 -2.08 13.19
CA LYS A 24 -5.69 -2.86 12.85
C LYS A 24 -7.03 -2.15 13.11
N ASN A 25 -7.04 -1.20 14.05
CA ASN A 25 -8.24 -0.47 14.46
C ASN A 25 -8.42 0.86 13.70
N LEU A 26 -7.48 1.26 12.84
CA LEU A 26 -7.60 2.48 12.07
C LEU A 26 -8.63 2.32 10.95
N ALA A 27 -9.33 3.42 10.64
CA ALA A 27 -10.31 3.44 9.55
C ALA A 27 -9.61 3.23 8.20
N VAL A 28 -10.23 2.44 7.32
CA VAL A 28 -9.76 2.24 5.95
C VAL A 28 -10.81 2.79 5.00
N ARG A 29 -10.41 3.73 4.13
CA ARG A 29 -11.30 4.38 3.16
C ARG A 29 -10.65 4.39 1.78
N PRO A 30 -11.35 4.05 0.69
CA PRO A 30 -10.79 4.18 -0.65
C PRO A 30 -10.48 5.66 -0.94
N VAL A 31 -9.44 5.91 -1.75
CA VAL A 31 -9.23 7.23 -2.37
C VAL A 31 -10.16 7.36 -3.57
N ASP A 32 -10.84 8.50 -3.71
CA ASP A 32 -11.87 8.73 -4.73
C ASP A 32 -11.35 8.55 -6.18
N PHE A 33 -10.09 8.90 -6.42
CA PHE A 33 -9.41 8.73 -7.71
C PHE A 33 -8.19 7.81 -7.56
N GLY A 34 -8.38 6.52 -7.83
CA GLY A 34 -7.30 5.53 -7.80
C GLY A 34 -6.37 5.62 -9.02
N GLY A 35 -5.09 5.32 -8.80
CA GLY A 35 -4.13 5.11 -9.90
C GLY A 35 -4.40 3.81 -10.66
N TRP A 36 -3.76 3.67 -11.82
CA TRP A 36 -3.84 2.46 -12.66
C TRP A 36 -2.97 1.32 -12.10
N ASP A 37 -1.83 1.67 -11.52
CA ASP A 37 -0.79 0.80 -10.99
C ASP A 37 -1.08 0.31 -9.57
N ASN A 38 -1.76 1.15 -8.77
CA ASN A 38 -2.04 0.89 -7.37
C ASN A 38 -3.50 1.22 -7.02
N ARG A 39 -4.14 0.34 -6.25
CA ARG A 39 -5.31 0.71 -5.47
C ARG A 39 -4.83 1.33 -4.17
N THR A 40 -5.30 2.57 -3.92
CA THR A 40 -4.86 3.37 -2.78
C THR A 40 -6.01 3.58 -1.82
N PHE A 41 -5.72 3.42 -0.52
CA PHE A 41 -6.65 3.61 0.57
C PHE A 41 -6.04 4.53 1.61
N HIS A 42 -6.85 5.39 2.21
CA HIS A 42 -6.50 6.04 3.48
C HIS A 42 -6.49 5.01 4.62
N LEU A 43 -5.53 5.14 5.52
CA LEU A 43 -5.44 4.40 6.78
C LEU A 43 -5.35 5.41 7.92
N GLY A 44 -6.43 5.54 8.70
CA GLY A 44 -6.60 6.67 9.60
C GLY A 44 -6.61 7.98 8.82
N ASP A 45 -6.05 9.03 9.43
CA ASP A 45 -6.08 10.39 8.87
C ASP A 45 -4.76 10.80 8.21
N GLU A 46 -3.66 10.09 8.50
CA GLU A 46 -2.30 10.52 8.11
C GLU A 46 -1.57 9.54 7.19
N MET A 47 -2.12 8.35 6.95
CA MET A 47 -1.42 7.30 6.20
C MET A 47 -2.22 6.84 4.99
N THR A 48 -1.50 6.22 4.06
CA THR A 48 -2.08 5.54 2.89
C THR A 48 -1.55 4.14 2.77
N VAL A 49 -2.40 3.20 2.34
CA VAL A 49 -2.01 1.85 1.90
C VAL A 49 -2.08 1.83 0.38
N ARG A 50 -1.00 1.38 -0.26
CA ARG A 50 -0.91 1.22 -1.73
C ARG A 50 -0.72 -0.26 -2.04
N LEU A 51 -1.67 -0.83 -2.79
CA LEU A 51 -1.64 -2.22 -3.21
C LEU A 51 -1.49 -2.27 -4.73
N PRO A 52 -0.43 -2.90 -5.26
CA PRO A 52 -0.30 -3.18 -6.69
C PRO A 52 -1.58 -3.77 -7.29
N SER A 53 -2.05 -3.20 -8.41
CA SER A 53 -3.23 -3.69 -9.12
C SER A 53 -2.99 -4.99 -9.88
N ALA A 54 -1.72 -5.33 -10.13
CA ALA A 54 -1.31 -6.58 -10.78
C ALA A 54 0.09 -7.00 -10.31
N ALA A 55 0.41 -8.30 -10.41
CA ALA A 55 1.71 -8.85 -10.03
C ALA A 55 2.89 -8.20 -10.78
N ALA A 56 2.68 -7.71 -12.00
CA ALA A 56 3.71 -6.99 -12.76
C ALA A 56 4.17 -5.68 -12.08
N TYR A 57 3.33 -5.09 -11.22
CA TYR A 57 3.61 -3.85 -10.50
C TYR A 57 4.21 -4.07 -9.10
N SER A 58 4.27 -5.30 -8.58
CA SER A 58 4.77 -5.57 -7.23
C SER A 58 6.24 -5.18 -7.04
N LEU A 59 7.06 -5.31 -8.10
CA LEU A 59 8.47 -4.91 -8.11
C LEU A 59 8.69 -3.41 -7.85
N GLN A 60 7.65 -2.58 -8.00
CA GLN A 60 7.73 -1.15 -7.70
C GLN A 60 7.79 -0.89 -6.20
N VAL A 61 7.15 -1.73 -5.38
CA VAL A 61 7.13 -1.58 -3.91
C VAL A 61 8.55 -1.63 -3.35
N GLU A 62 9.32 -2.66 -3.71
CA GLU A 62 10.71 -2.78 -3.24
C GLU A 62 11.60 -1.62 -3.71
N LYS A 63 11.37 -1.11 -4.91
CA LYS A 63 12.11 0.05 -5.45
C LYS A 63 11.80 1.30 -4.64
N GLU A 64 10.54 1.59 -4.36
CA GLU A 64 10.13 2.75 -3.58
C GLU A 64 10.69 2.69 -2.15
N HIS A 65 10.57 1.55 -1.46
CA HIS A 65 11.15 1.34 -0.11
C HIS A 65 12.66 1.51 -0.08
N ARG A 66 13.36 1.14 -1.16
CA ARG A 66 14.81 1.35 -1.27
C ARG A 66 15.16 2.81 -1.51
N TRP A 67 14.51 3.47 -2.46
CA TRP A 67 15.00 4.74 -2.98
C TRP A 67 14.40 5.96 -2.28
N LEU A 68 13.14 5.93 -1.86
CA LEU A 68 12.50 7.11 -1.25
C LEU A 68 13.24 7.57 0.03
N PRO A 69 13.63 6.71 0.98
CA PRO A 69 14.36 7.16 2.16
C PRO A 69 15.73 7.78 1.83
N ARG A 70 16.36 7.34 0.73
CA ARG A 70 17.66 7.88 0.27
C ARG A 70 17.52 9.20 -0.46
N LEU A 71 16.41 9.41 -1.17
CA LEU A 71 16.12 10.63 -1.92
C LEU A 71 15.52 11.72 -1.03
N ALA A 72 14.69 11.37 -0.04
CA ALA A 72 14.02 12.30 0.86
C ALA A 72 14.91 13.42 1.42
N PRO A 73 16.12 13.15 1.99
CA PRO A 73 16.97 14.22 2.53
C PRO A 73 17.63 15.10 1.46
N LEU A 74 17.56 14.72 0.19
CA LEU A 74 18.21 15.42 -0.93
C LEU A 74 17.24 16.32 -1.71
N LEU A 75 15.96 16.33 -1.35
CA LEU A 75 14.93 17.05 -2.10
C LEU A 75 14.43 18.27 -1.31
N PRO A 76 14.13 19.39 -1.99
CA PRO A 76 13.62 20.59 -1.34
C PRO A 76 12.15 20.48 -0.92
N LEU A 77 11.45 19.42 -1.38
CA LEU A 77 10.05 19.14 -1.09
C LEU A 77 9.92 17.76 -0.46
N SER A 78 8.97 17.64 0.46
CA SER A 78 8.62 16.35 1.06
C SER A 78 8.11 15.37 0.01
N ILE A 79 8.58 14.13 0.11
CA ILE A 79 8.11 13.00 -0.67
C ILE A 79 7.48 11.95 0.26
N PRO A 80 6.71 10.99 -0.27
CA PRO A 80 6.17 9.89 0.53
C PRO A 80 7.28 9.13 1.28
N VAL A 81 7.03 8.82 2.54
CA VAL A 81 7.92 8.02 3.39
C VAL A 81 7.32 6.62 3.55
N PRO A 82 7.97 5.57 3.03
CA PRO A 82 7.52 4.20 3.25
C PRO A 82 7.62 3.82 4.73
N LEU A 83 6.48 3.56 5.38
CA LEU A 83 6.42 3.22 6.80
C LEU A 83 6.58 1.71 7.06
N ALA A 84 6.00 0.90 6.19
CA ALA A 84 6.05 -0.56 6.29
C ALA A 84 5.92 -1.20 4.90
N MET A 85 6.44 -2.42 4.75
CA MET A 85 6.30 -3.23 3.54
C MET A 85 5.50 -4.47 3.87
N GLY A 86 4.39 -4.68 3.15
CA GLY A 86 3.61 -5.90 3.26
C GLY A 86 4.24 -7.08 2.52
N ALA A 87 3.65 -8.25 2.72
CA ALA A 87 3.93 -9.49 2.00
C ALA A 87 2.63 -10.09 1.43
N PRO A 88 2.72 -11.01 0.45
CA PRO A 88 1.56 -11.72 -0.08
C PRO A 88 0.82 -12.48 1.02
N ALA A 89 -0.51 -12.32 1.11
CA ALA A 89 -1.36 -12.95 2.13
C ALA A 89 -2.84 -12.81 1.76
N GLU A 90 -3.74 -13.53 2.45
CA GLU A 90 -5.21 -13.35 2.31
C GLU A 90 -5.73 -13.55 0.87
N GLY A 91 -5.01 -14.31 0.05
CA GLY A 91 -5.32 -14.51 -1.38
C GLY A 91 -4.87 -13.37 -2.30
N TYR A 92 -4.21 -12.35 -1.76
CA TYR A 92 -3.58 -11.25 -2.50
C TYR A 92 -2.08 -11.55 -2.73
N PRO A 93 -1.60 -11.46 -3.99
CA PRO A 93 -0.23 -11.81 -4.36
C PRO A 93 0.82 -10.76 -4.01
#